data_AF-A0A1G3AJQ5-F1
#
_entry.id   AF-A0A1G3AJQ5-F1
#
_cell.length_a   1.000
_cell.length_b   1.000
_cell.length_c   1.000
_cell.angle_alpha   90.00
_cell.angle_beta   90.00
_cell.angle_gamma   90.00
#
_symmetry.space_group_name_H-M   'P 1'
#
loop_
_entity.id
_entity.type
_entity.pdbx_description
1 polymer ?
#
loop_
_entity_poly.entity_id
_entity_poly.type
_entity_poly.pdbx_seq_one_letter_code
_entity_poly.pdbx_strand_id
1 'polypeptide(L)'
;MWFSAMAFLAFRSIEGLRDLLSHRKREVRLEAIGALLAKGARAASATSALVRASLLDEDERVRDAALYAAREVGGQQAVREILARLKDRSARTRCAALWALGRVGSPSVTLPTFVIFLDDPERSVRERAADELRLAGPDARN
;
A
#
# COMPACT_ATOMS: atom_id res chain seq x y z
N MET A 1 15.66 13.99 -24.49
CA MET A 1 15.70 15.31 -23.82
C MET A 1 14.33 15.95 -23.57
N TRP A 2 13.21 15.38 -24.04
CA TRP A 2 11.85 15.92 -23.75
C TRP A 2 11.25 15.50 -22.39
N PHE A 3 11.84 14.51 -21.71
CA PHE A 3 11.39 14.09 -20.37
C PHE A 3 11.85 15.01 -19.24
N SER A 4 12.79 15.94 -19.48
CA SER A 4 13.49 16.62 -18.38
C SER A 4 12.83 17.90 -17.87
N ALA A 5 11.95 18.56 -18.63
CA ALA A 5 11.44 19.89 -18.26
C ALA A 5 9.99 19.85 -17.73
N MET A 6 9.09 19.11 -18.39
CA MET A 6 7.73 18.88 -17.88
C MET A 6 7.70 17.93 -16.68
N ALA A 7 8.57 16.92 -16.63
CA ALA A 7 8.68 16.06 -15.45
C ALA A 7 9.19 16.83 -14.21
N PHE A 8 10.04 17.85 -14.41
CA PHE A 8 10.59 18.68 -13.32
C PHE A 8 9.55 19.62 -12.70
N LEU A 9 8.58 20.11 -13.50
CA LEU A 9 7.46 20.95 -13.03
C LEU A 9 6.29 20.12 -12.50
N ALA A 10 5.98 18.97 -13.12
CA ALA A 10 4.96 18.03 -12.63
C ALA A 10 5.31 17.45 -11.24
N PHE A 11 6.60 17.36 -10.91
CA PHE A 11 7.11 16.93 -9.59
C PHE A 11 6.62 17.81 -8.42
N ARG A 12 6.12 19.02 -8.69
CA ARG A 12 5.77 20.01 -7.64
C ARG A 12 4.32 19.98 -7.20
N SER A 13 3.39 19.37 -7.95
CA SER A 13 1.95 19.31 -7.64
C SER A 13 1.51 17.92 -7.15
N ILE A 14 0.59 17.89 -6.18
CA ILE A 14 -0.02 16.65 -5.68
C ILE A 14 -0.80 15.92 -6.80
N GLU A 15 -1.45 16.66 -7.70
CA GLU A 15 -2.17 16.08 -8.85
C GLU A 15 -1.21 15.43 -9.83
N GLY A 16 -0.07 16.08 -10.12
CA GLY A 16 0.97 15.49 -10.98
C GLY A 16 1.54 14.19 -10.41
N LEU A 17 1.72 14.11 -9.09
CA LEU A 17 2.18 12.88 -8.43
C LEU A 17 1.15 11.75 -8.50
N ARG A 18 -0.15 12.07 -8.45
CA ARG A 18 -1.23 11.07 -8.59
C ARG A 18 -1.19 10.39 -9.97
N ASP A 19 -0.97 11.17 -11.02
CA ASP A 19 -0.93 10.63 -12.38
C ASP A 19 0.32 9.77 -12.58
N LEU A 20 1.47 10.16 -12.00
CA LEU A 20 2.69 9.35 -12.02
C LEU A 20 2.56 8.03 -11.26
N LEU A 21 1.80 8.02 -10.15
CA LEU A 21 1.48 6.79 -9.42
C LEU A 21 0.58 5.83 -10.19
N SER A 22 -0.15 6.30 -11.20
CA SER A 22 -0.97 5.45 -12.07
C SER A 22 -0.24 5.03 -13.36
N HIS A 23 1.05 5.34 -13.47
CA HIS A 23 1.79 5.14 -14.70
C HIS A 23 2.12 3.65 -14.94
N ARG A 24 2.07 3.22 -16.21
CA ARG A 24 2.33 1.82 -16.63
C ARG A 24 3.71 1.28 -16.26
N LYS A 25 4.73 2.14 -16.17
CA LYS A 25 6.10 1.76 -15.83
C LYS A 25 6.31 1.84 -14.33
N ARG A 26 6.73 0.74 -13.70
CA ARG A 26 7.00 0.72 -12.25
C ARG A 26 8.06 1.73 -11.82
N GLU A 27 9.04 2.03 -12.69
CA GLU A 27 10.12 2.99 -12.40
C GLU A 27 9.55 4.38 -12.14
N VAL A 28 8.56 4.78 -12.94
CA VAL A 28 7.88 6.09 -12.81
C VAL A 28 7.03 6.12 -11.53
N ARG A 29 6.39 5.01 -11.16
CA ARG A 29 5.63 4.90 -9.91
C ARG A 29 6.56 5.00 -8.69
N LEU A 30 7.73 4.35 -8.75
CA LEU A 30 8.75 4.43 -7.70
C LEU A 30 9.29 5.86 -7.53
N GLU A 31 9.57 6.56 -8.62
CA GLU A 31 9.98 7.96 -8.58
C GLU A 31 8.92 8.84 -7.94
N ALA A 32 7.63 8.59 -8.23
CA ALA A 32 6.53 9.32 -7.61
C ALA A 32 6.45 9.08 -6.10
N ILE A 33 6.68 7.85 -5.61
CA ILE A 33 6.76 7.57 -4.17
C ILE A 33 7.95 8.30 -3.53
N GLY A 34 9.12 8.29 -4.18
CA GLY A 34 10.29 9.03 -3.71
C GLY A 34 10.03 10.54 -3.62
N ALA A 35 9.33 11.10 -4.61
CA ALA A 35 8.91 12.50 -4.64
C ALA A 35 7.95 12.86 -3.49
N LEU A 36 7.01 11.96 -3.19
CA LEU A 36 6.07 12.10 -2.08
C LEU A 36 6.79 12.14 -0.73
N LEU A 37 7.74 11.24 -0.52
CA LEU A 37 8.61 11.25 0.66
C LEU A 37 9.41 12.55 0.79
N ALA A 38 10.04 13.00 -0.30
CA ALA A 38 10.86 14.22 -0.31
C ALA A 38 10.04 15.50 0.00
N LYS A 39 8.73 15.50 -0.29
CA LYS A 39 7.84 16.61 0.09
C LYS A 39 7.55 16.69 1.59
N GLY A 40 7.74 15.61 2.33
CA GLY A 40 7.63 15.55 3.79
C GLY A 40 6.28 16.04 4.37
N ALA A 41 6.28 16.34 5.66
CA ALA A 41 5.09 16.69 6.46
C ALA A 41 4.29 17.92 5.97
N ARG A 42 4.88 18.78 5.12
CA ARG A 42 4.21 19.97 4.57
C ARG A 42 3.00 19.66 3.69
N ALA A 43 2.90 18.43 3.17
CA ALA A 43 1.74 17.93 2.45
C ALA A 43 1.15 16.66 3.10
N ALA A 44 1.38 16.47 4.42
CA ALA A 44 1.16 15.21 5.13
C ALA A 44 -0.13 14.49 4.75
N SER A 45 -1.28 15.18 4.71
CA SER A 45 -2.55 14.56 4.34
C SER A 45 -2.56 13.98 2.90
N ALA A 46 -2.14 14.76 1.91
CA ALA A 46 -2.10 14.33 0.51
C ALA A 46 -1.00 13.30 0.24
N THR A 47 0.17 13.49 0.86
CA THR A 47 1.26 12.53 0.84
C THR A 47 0.81 11.20 1.43
N SER A 48 0.07 11.24 2.55
CA SER A 48 -0.44 10.02 3.17
C SER A 48 -1.45 9.30 2.30
N ALA A 49 -2.37 10.01 1.65
CA ALA A 49 -3.39 9.41 0.79
C ALA A 49 -2.76 8.69 -0.41
N LEU A 50 -1.77 9.32 -1.05
CA LEU A 50 -1.07 8.76 -2.21
C LEU A 50 -0.16 7.59 -1.82
N VAL A 51 0.54 7.70 -0.69
CA VAL A 51 1.34 6.60 -0.13
C VAL A 51 0.45 5.40 0.21
N ARG A 52 -0.73 5.61 0.81
CA ARG A 52 -1.68 4.53 1.11
C ARG A 52 -2.24 3.87 -0.15
N ALA A 53 -2.58 4.64 -1.17
CA ALA A 53 -3.04 4.09 -2.45
C ALA A 53 -1.96 3.19 -3.08
N SER A 54 -0.69 3.54 -2.90
CA SER A 54 0.46 2.81 -3.44
C SER A 54 0.77 1.50 -2.72
N LEU A 55 0.23 1.28 -1.51
CA LEU A 55 0.35 0.00 -0.79
C LEU A 55 -0.37 -1.15 -1.51
N LEU A 56 -1.23 -0.81 -2.46
CA LEU A 56 -2.04 -1.75 -3.24
C LEU A 56 -1.55 -1.88 -4.68
N ASP A 57 -0.37 -1.33 -4.99
CA ASP A 57 0.22 -1.43 -6.32
C ASP A 57 0.45 -2.90 -6.70
N GLU A 58 0.34 -3.19 -7.99
CA GLU A 58 0.56 -4.54 -8.50
C GLU A 58 2.03 -4.98 -8.39
N ASP A 59 2.98 -4.03 -8.45
CA ASP A 59 4.41 -4.30 -8.35
C ASP A 59 4.86 -4.29 -6.88
N GLU A 60 5.53 -5.36 -6.48
CA GLU A 60 5.99 -5.56 -5.11
C GLU A 60 6.97 -4.49 -4.64
N ARG A 61 7.84 -4.01 -5.52
CA ARG A 61 8.82 -2.97 -5.17
C ARG A 61 8.13 -1.64 -4.91
N VAL A 62 7.07 -1.34 -5.66
CA VAL A 62 6.26 -0.15 -5.45
C VAL A 62 5.53 -0.25 -4.10
N ARG A 63 4.99 -1.42 -3.76
CA ARG A 63 4.38 -1.67 -2.45
C ARG A 63 5.39 -1.53 -1.30
N ASP A 64 6.61 -2.05 -1.44
CA ASP A 64 7.65 -1.92 -0.42
C ASP A 64 8.08 -0.47 -0.20
N ALA A 65 8.25 0.29 -1.29
CA ALA A 65 8.56 1.71 -1.21
C ALA A 65 7.40 2.50 -0.56
N ALA A 66 6.16 2.17 -0.91
CA ALA A 66 4.97 2.75 -0.31
C ALA A 66 4.86 2.39 1.18
N LEU A 67 5.26 1.19 1.57
CA LEU A 67 5.28 0.76 2.97
C LEU A 67 6.32 1.53 3.77
N TYR A 68 7.53 1.70 3.23
CA TYR A 68 8.55 2.53 3.85
C TYR A 68 8.03 3.96 4.05
N ALA A 69 7.42 4.54 3.01
CA ALA A 69 6.79 5.84 3.10
C ALA A 69 5.61 5.87 4.10
N ALA A 70 4.83 4.80 4.19
CA ALA A 70 3.70 4.71 5.10
C ALA A 70 4.16 4.63 6.55
N ARG A 71 5.31 4.03 6.87
CA ARG A 71 5.85 4.02 8.24
C ARG A 71 6.31 5.40 8.69
N GLU A 72 6.88 6.18 7.77
CA GLU A 72 7.31 7.56 8.03
C GLU A 72 6.13 8.53 8.18
N VAL A 73 4.99 8.23 7.54
CA VAL A 73 3.85 9.16 7.44
C VAL A 73 2.60 8.65 8.21
N GLY A 74 2.54 7.37 8.59
CA GLY A 74 1.30 6.62 8.77
C GLY A 74 0.89 6.32 10.21
N GLY A 75 -0.08 7.11 10.69
CA GLY A 75 -0.94 6.76 11.81
C GLY A 75 -2.14 5.88 11.42
N GLN A 76 -3.12 5.79 12.33
CA GLN A 76 -4.31 4.91 12.26
C GLN A 76 -5.17 5.03 10.98
N GLN A 77 -5.09 6.15 10.24
CA GLN A 77 -5.86 6.33 9.01
C GLN A 77 -5.46 5.34 7.90
N ALA A 78 -4.19 4.91 7.85
CA ALA A 78 -3.73 3.93 6.88
C ALA A 78 -4.39 2.57 7.04
N VAL A 79 -4.48 2.11 8.29
CA VAL A 79 -5.16 0.85 8.62
C VAL A 79 -6.62 0.88 8.18
N ARG A 80 -7.35 1.99 8.42
CA ARG A 80 -8.76 2.12 8.02
C ARG A 80 -8.97 1.98 6.51
N GLU A 81 -8.11 2.62 5.72
CA GLU A 81 -8.22 2.55 4.26
C GLU A 81 -7.86 1.18 3.70
N ILE A 82 -6.83 0.52 4.26
CA ILE A 82 -6.48 -0.86 3.91
C ILE A 82 -7.62 -1.82 4.24
N LEU A 83 -8.23 -1.70 5.42
CA LEU A 83 -9.37 -2.51 5.83
C LEU A 83 -10.57 -2.37 4.86
N ALA A 84 -10.80 -1.18 4.31
CA ALA A 84 -11.86 -0.98 3.32
C ALA A 84 -11.61 -1.75 2.01
N ARG A 85 -10.34 -2.01 1.66
CA ARG A 85 -9.93 -2.68 0.41
C ARG A 85 -9.99 -4.20 0.49
N LEU A 86 -10.11 -4.75 1.69
CA LEU A 86 -10.44 -6.16 1.90
C LEU A 86 -11.83 -6.54 1.36
N LYS A 87 -12.71 -5.56 1.11
CA LYS A 87 -14.04 -5.78 0.52
C LYS A 87 -14.06 -5.60 -1.00
N ASP A 88 -12.90 -5.41 -1.63
CA ASP A 88 -12.82 -5.17 -3.06
C ASP A 88 -13.18 -6.43 -3.86
N ARG A 89 -13.80 -6.25 -5.04
CA ARG A 89 -14.17 -7.36 -5.93
C ARG A 89 -12.94 -8.07 -6.49
N SER A 90 -11.85 -7.33 -6.70
CA SER A 90 -10.59 -7.86 -7.22
C SER A 90 -9.85 -8.67 -6.15
N ALA A 91 -9.64 -9.96 -6.43
CA ALA A 91 -8.81 -10.84 -5.59
C ALA A 91 -7.41 -10.25 -5.36
N ARG A 92 -6.82 -9.68 -6.41
CA ARG A 92 -5.48 -9.03 -6.35
C ARG A 92 -5.47 -7.89 -5.34
N THR A 93 -6.52 -7.06 -5.33
CA THR A 93 -6.65 -5.94 -4.38
C THR A 93 -6.78 -6.45 -2.94
N ARG A 94 -7.58 -7.50 -2.73
CA ARG A 94 -7.72 -8.13 -1.40
C ARG A 94 -6.40 -8.72 -0.91
N CYS A 95 -5.65 -9.42 -1.78
CA CYS A 95 -4.31 -9.92 -1.45
C CYS A 95 -3.35 -8.80 -1.06
N ALA A 96 -3.30 -7.72 -1.84
CA ALA A 96 -2.43 -6.58 -1.55
C ALA A 96 -2.81 -5.91 -0.22
N ALA A 97 -4.11 -5.82 0.07
CA ALA A 97 -4.60 -5.29 1.34
C ALA A 97 -4.22 -6.18 2.54
N LEU A 98 -4.34 -7.52 2.43
CA LEU A 98 -3.89 -8.44 3.47
C LEU A 98 -2.38 -8.29 3.76
N TRP A 99 -1.57 -8.26 2.71
CA TRP A 99 -0.13 -8.04 2.82
C TRP A 99 0.20 -6.71 3.50
N ALA A 100 -0.43 -5.62 3.04
CA ALA A 100 -0.19 -4.28 3.59
C ALA A 100 -0.60 -4.21 5.06
N LEU A 101 -1.77 -4.80 5.40
CA LEU A 101 -2.27 -4.86 6.77
C LEU A 101 -1.27 -5.58 7.68
N GLY A 102 -0.65 -6.67 7.23
CA GLY A 102 0.35 -7.42 7.98
C GLY A 102 1.64 -6.63 8.27
N ARG A 103 1.86 -5.52 7.57
CA ARG A 103 3.05 -4.68 7.75
C ARG A 103 2.79 -3.40 8.54
N VAL A 104 1.55 -2.87 8.52
CA VAL A 104 1.20 -1.61 9.20
C VAL A 104 0.17 -1.75 10.31
N GLY A 105 -0.56 -2.85 10.38
CA GLY A 105 -1.58 -3.11 11.39
C GLY A 105 -1.00 -3.69 12.67
N SER A 106 -1.69 -3.48 13.79
CA SER A 106 -1.37 -4.17 15.05
C SER A 106 -1.90 -5.61 15.01
N PRO A 107 -1.25 -6.56 15.73
CA PRO A 107 -1.72 -7.95 15.81
C PRO A 107 -3.20 -8.10 16.20
N SER A 108 -3.69 -7.21 17.08
CA SER A 108 -5.09 -7.17 17.51
C SER A 108 -6.09 -6.93 16.38
N VAL A 109 -5.67 -6.26 15.29
CA VAL A 109 -6.50 -6.00 14.10
C VAL A 109 -6.20 -7.03 13.02
N THR A 110 -4.92 -7.38 12.83
CA THR A 110 -4.49 -8.22 11.71
C THR A 110 -4.88 -9.68 11.88
N LEU A 111 -4.71 -10.26 13.08
CA LEU A 111 -4.95 -11.69 13.30
C LEU A 111 -6.41 -12.10 13.05
N PRO A 112 -7.44 -11.44 13.65
CA PRO A 112 -8.82 -11.81 13.38
C PRO A 112 -9.18 -11.60 11.90
N THR A 113 -8.62 -10.56 11.29
CA THR A 113 -8.83 -10.27 9.87
C THR A 113 -8.28 -11.41 9.00
N PHE A 114 -7.05 -11.86 9.23
CA PHE A 114 -6.45 -12.92 8.42
C PHE A 114 -7.19 -14.25 8.57
N VAL A 115 -7.67 -14.58 9.77
CA VAL A 115 -8.50 -15.77 10.00
C VAL A 115 -9.76 -15.74 9.13
N ILE A 116 -10.47 -14.60 9.08
CA ILE A 116 -11.67 -14.44 8.24
C ILE A 116 -11.36 -14.70 6.76
N PHE A 117 -10.19 -14.25 6.28
CA PHE A 117 -9.80 -14.38 4.87
C PHE A 117 -9.27 -15.77 4.48
N LEU A 118 -9.15 -16.71 5.43
CA LEU A 118 -8.92 -18.12 5.12
C LEU A 118 -10.13 -18.75 4.39
N ASP A 119 -11.31 -18.16 4.50
CA ASP A 119 -12.52 -18.61 3.81
C ASP A 119 -12.88 -17.77 2.57
N ASP A 120 -11.96 -16.93 2.08
CA ASP A 120 -12.19 -16.12 0.89
C ASP A 120 -12.48 -17.02 -0.34
N PRO A 121 -13.42 -16.66 -1.23
CA PRO A 121 -13.74 -17.46 -2.41
C PRO A 121 -12.52 -17.69 -3.32
N GLU A 122 -11.59 -16.74 -3.37
CA GLU A 122 -10.42 -16.79 -4.23
C GLU A 122 -9.24 -17.47 -3.55
N ARG A 123 -8.71 -18.51 -4.20
CA ARG A 123 -7.63 -19.33 -3.65
C ARG A 123 -6.39 -18.50 -3.29
N SER A 124 -6.02 -17.56 -4.15
CA SER A 124 -4.85 -16.69 -3.94
C SER A 124 -4.98 -15.81 -2.69
N VAL A 125 -6.21 -15.43 -2.33
CA VAL A 125 -6.49 -14.64 -1.13
C VAL A 125 -6.38 -15.53 0.12
N ARG A 126 -6.90 -16.75 0.07
CA ARG A 126 -6.74 -17.72 1.16
C ARG A 126 -5.27 -18.05 1.44
N GLU A 127 -4.49 -18.28 0.38
CA GLU A 127 -3.05 -18.53 0.48
C GLU A 127 -2.31 -17.34 1.11
N ARG A 128 -2.63 -16.11 0.66
CA ARG A 128 -2.07 -14.90 1.26
C ARG A 128 -2.43 -14.78 2.75
N ALA A 129 -3.67 -15.03 3.13
CA ALA A 129 -4.10 -14.96 4.52
C ALA A 129 -3.36 -15.99 5.40
N ALA A 130 -3.18 -17.22 4.92
CA ALA A 130 -2.41 -18.26 5.60
C ALA A 130 -0.94 -17.88 5.75
N ASP A 131 -0.34 -17.26 4.73
CA ASP A 131 1.03 -16.77 4.78
C ASP A 131 1.20 -15.65 5.81
N GLU A 132 0.30 -14.68 5.86
CA GLU A 132 0.40 -13.59 6.86
C GLU A 132 0.19 -14.10 8.30
N LEU A 133 -0.69 -15.09 8.52
CA LEU A 133 -0.81 -15.77 9.81
C LEU A 133 0.48 -16.51 10.21
N ARG A 134 1.12 -17.20 9.25
CA ARG A 134 2.39 -17.89 9.50
C ARG A 134 3.50 -16.89 9.84
N LEU A 135 3.53 -15.74 9.18
CA LEU A 135 4.49 -14.67 9.44
C LEU A 135 4.27 -14.02 10.82
N ALA A 136 3.03 -13.96 11.30
CA ALA A 136 2.71 -13.42 12.62
C ALA A 136 3.16 -14.32 13.79
N GLY A 137 3.53 -15.58 13.53
CA GLY A 137 4.05 -16.52 14.53
C GLY A 137 2.99 -17.44 15.14
N PRO A 138 3.39 -18.39 16.01
CA PRO A 138 2.51 -19.44 16.53
C PRO A 138 1.31 -18.94 17.36
N ASP A 139 1.37 -17.71 17.88
CA ASP A 139 0.28 -17.09 18.64
C ASP A 139 -0.91 -16.65 17.77
N ALA A 140 -0.78 -16.74 16.44
CA ALA A 140 -1.84 -16.38 15.49
C ALA A 140 -3.01 -17.39 15.41
N ARG A 141 -2.86 -18.57 16.04
CA ARG A 141 -3.80 -19.71 15.94
C ARG A 141 -4.56 -20.04 17.23
N ASN A 142 -4.30 -19.31 18.32
CA ASN A 142 -4.89 -19.57 19.64
C ASN A 142 -6.03 -18.60 19.96
#